data_AF-G5K9Y9-F1
#
_entry.id   AF-G5K9Y9-F1
#
_cell.length_a   1.000
_cell.length_b   1.000
_cell.length_c   1.000
_cell.angle_alpha   90.00
_cell.angle_beta   90.00
_cell.angle_gamma   90.00
#
_symmetry.space_group_name_H-M   'P 1'
#
loop_
_entity.id
_entity.type
_entity.pdbx_description
1 polymer ?
#
loop_
_entity_poly.entity_id
_entity_poly.type
_entity_poly.pdbx_seq_one_letter_code
_entity_poly.pdbx_strand_id
1 'polypeptide(L)'
;MKNNMKHRKHALRKAVTAAVLAGTAFSSFGGVLGTVTSYAKEKDSELIKKELDNLQEFVVKKVAEKKVAEYGLNGKEEKIEERILEETKKFLETLSADTLGELVSHMDNGRFGYPYEKLHTYSSVFGTYRNNDKNDWKQNSLSLISLIIKEIENRVNQNENRKKELLEKTAEVEQLKGRETDLEKEKSKLEDLAREAKIKSQQQEKDLKSAQDQLEAYAESTENLSKQILDQDEENTGLKEELKKTKAESEAKLASLEERLEEATLEFENARQEYDKLLAEEESRKQELMKENEDLKENLATAETFFNEARVKLEAAEKAKADLASELEKAKADLAEVEAKLAEADKVKVELEAKVATLTEELEEAKVEAEKLEAKVEVLAKELAEVKAEKEALQAEIDKLKEEHQKEIDALNAILAEKDKLIKGLEEEVAKAKEEAEKNAQMSAEEKAKLQKELDQAKKDLADMLNKMPNKVEPHTGGTAQAGQNNAAANNNAEHLPSTGEKAVNPLLVASGLSLIIGAGAYTYAAKRKKN
;
A
#
# COMPACT_ATOMS: atom_id res chain seq x y z
N MET A 1 63.60 -12.39 -75.75
CA MET A 1 63.91 -13.74 -76.31
C MET A 1 64.92 -13.77 -77.47
N LYS A 2 64.82 -12.96 -78.55
CA LYS A 2 65.58 -13.16 -79.81
C LYS A 2 67.13 -13.30 -79.70
N ASN A 3 67.80 -12.75 -78.68
CA ASN A 3 69.27 -12.80 -78.58
C ASN A 3 69.85 -14.16 -78.16
N ASN A 4 69.19 -14.91 -77.26
CA ASN A 4 69.75 -16.18 -76.74
C ASN A 4 69.89 -17.27 -77.81
N MET A 5 69.10 -17.22 -78.89
CA MET A 5 69.26 -18.11 -80.04
C MET A 5 70.52 -17.81 -80.87
N LYS A 6 71.00 -16.56 -80.92
CA LYS A 6 72.21 -16.20 -81.68
C LYS A 6 73.46 -16.80 -81.03
N HIS A 7 73.61 -16.64 -79.71
CA HIS A 7 74.77 -17.19 -78.99
C HIS A 7 74.84 -18.73 -79.04
N ARG A 8 73.70 -19.43 -78.85
CA ARG A 8 73.65 -20.90 -78.99
C ARG A 8 74.09 -21.39 -80.38
N LYS A 9 73.65 -20.72 -81.46
CA LYS A 9 74.08 -21.06 -82.83
C LYS A 9 75.56 -20.78 -83.11
N HIS A 10 76.16 -19.80 -82.43
CA HIS A 10 77.59 -19.50 -82.56
C HIS A 10 78.48 -20.50 -81.82
N ALA A 11 78.09 -20.91 -80.61
CA ALA A 11 78.80 -21.94 -79.84
C ALA A 11 78.83 -23.30 -80.57
N LEU A 12 77.67 -23.73 -81.12
CA LEU A 12 77.56 -24.98 -81.89
C LEU A 12 78.50 -25.01 -83.10
N ARG A 13 78.63 -23.91 -83.85
CA ARG A 13 79.58 -23.83 -84.98
C ARG A 13 81.03 -24.00 -84.52
N LYS A 14 81.45 -23.31 -83.45
CA LYS A 14 82.81 -23.45 -82.92
C LYS A 14 83.12 -24.88 -82.45
N ALA A 15 82.18 -25.56 -81.79
CA ALA A 15 82.35 -26.95 -81.39
C ALA A 15 82.53 -27.90 -82.58
N VAL A 16 81.70 -27.77 -83.62
CA VAL A 16 81.79 -28.59 -84.84
C VAL A 16 83.11 -28.34 -85.58
N THR A 17 83.55 -27.08 -85.74
CA THR A 17 84.84 -26.77 -86.37
C THR A 17 86.04 -27.33 -85.59
N ALA A 18 86.00 -27.29 -84.26
CA ALA A 18 87.05 -27.88 -83.42
C ALA A 18 87.11 -29.41 -83.56
N ALA A 19 85.97 -30.10 -83.59
CA ALA A 19 85.91 -31.55 -83.76
C ALA A 19 86.47 -32.02 -85.12
N VAL A 20 86.19 -31.28 -86.21
CA VAL A 20 86.70 -31.60 -87.56
C VAL A 20 88.22 -31.39 -87.66
N LEU A 21 88.77 -30.39 -86.98
CA LEU A 21 90.23 -30.17 -86.88
C LEU A 21 90.92 -31.22 -85.99
N ALA A 22 90.32 -31.60 -84.87
CA ALA A 22 90.87 -32.67 -84.01
C ALA A 22 90.88 -34.04 -84.74
N GLY A 23 89.79 -34.36 -85.46
CA GLY A 23 89.64 -35.63 -86.19
C GLY A 23 90.58 -35.80 -87.40
N THR A 24 91.27 -34.76 -87.84
CA THR A 24 92.20 -34.81 -88.99
C THR A 24 93.67 -34.86 -88.59
N ALA A 25 94.03 -34.53 -87.35
CA ALA A 25 95.42 -34.49 -86.89
C ALA A 25 95.99 -35.83 -86.40
N PHE A 26 95.15 -36.75 -85.91
CA PHE A 26 95.59 -37.94 -85.17
C PHE A 26 95.69 -39.25 -85.97
N SER A 27 95.37 -39.25 -87.27
CA SER A 27 95.20 -40.48 -88.08
C SER A 27 96.42 -40.87 -88.94
N SER A 28 97.51 -40.09 -88.95
CA SER A 28 98.59 -40.21 -89.95
C SER A 28 99.91 -40.80 -89.47
N PHE A 29 100.13 -40.96 -88.16
CA PHE A 29 101.42 -41.40 -87.59
C PHE A 29 101.37 -42.75 -86.82
N GLY A 30 100.20 -43.38 -86.73
CA GLY A 30 99.93 -44.45 -85.76
C GLY A 30 100.15 -45.90 -86.20
N GLY A 31 100.80 -46.22 -87.34
CA GLY A 31 100.82 -47.62 -87.78
C GLY A 31 101.58 -48.03 -89.04
N VAL A 32 102.89 -47.80 -89.13
CA VAL A 32 103.78 -48.56 -90.06
C VAL A 32 105.09 -48.93 -89.35
N LEU A 33 105.14 -50.12 -88.74
CA LEU A 33 106.31 -50.61 -87.99
C LEU A 33 106.69 -52.08 -88.32
N GLY A 34 106.04 -52.70 -89.30
CA GLY A 34 106.16 -54.15 -89.58
C GLY A 34 106.75 -54.56 -90.93
N THR A 35 106.94 -53.65 -91.89
CA THR A 35 107.19 -54.01 -93.31
C THR A 35 108.33 -53.26 -94.00
N VAL A 36 108.99 -52.31 -93.34
CA VAL A 36 109.96 -51.39 -93.99
C VAL A 36 111.36 -52.01 -94.15
N THR A 37 111.68 -53.07 -93.41
CA THR A 37 113.05 -53.60 -93.24
C THR A 37 113.67 -54.28 -94.46
N SER A 38 112.87 -54.65 -95.47
CA SER A 38 113.37 -55.12 -96.77
C SER A 38 113.56 -53.96 -97.75
N TYR A 39 112.53 -53.13 -97.92
CA TYR A 39 112.50 -52.03 -98.89
C TYR A 39 113.49 -50.88 -98.56
N ALA A 40 113.87 -50.73 -97.29
CA ALA A 40 114.99 -49.87 -96.90
C ALA A 40 116.32 -50.42 -97.44
N LYS A 41 116.71 -51.63 -97.01
CA LYS A 41 118.01 -52.25 -97.35
C LYS A 41 118.31 -52.34 -98.85
N GLU A 42 117.28 -52.52 -99.67
CA GLU A 42 117.43 -52.56 -101.13
C GLU A 42 117.81 -51.17 -101.69
N LYS A 43 117.13 -50.11 -101.23
CA LYS A 43 117.51 -48.72 -101.54
C LYS A 43 118.85 -48.30 -100.95
N ASP A 44 119.15 -48.74 -99.73
CA ASP A 44 120.42 -48.44 -99.07
C ASP A 44 121.58 -49.06 -99.88
N SER A 45 121.41 -50.28 -100.40
CA SER A 45 122.38 -50.92 -101.30
C SER A 45 122.56 -50.19 -102.63
N GLU A 46 121.49 -49.66 -103.23
CA GLU A 46 121.59 -48.82 -104.44
C GLU A 46 122.28 -47.48 -104.17
N LEU A 47 121.99 -46.85 -103.03
CA LEU A 47 122.61 -45.60 -102.60
C LEU A 47 124.12 -45.79 -102.37
N ILE A 48 124.52 -46.84 -101.64
CA ILE A 48 125.92 -47.16 -101.38
C ILE A 48 126.70 -47.37 -102.68
N LYS A 49 126.15 -48.15 -103.63
CA LYS A 49 126.77 -48.34 -104.96
C LYS A 49 126.99 -47.01 -105.67
N LYS A 50 125.95 -46.17 -105.74
CA LYS A 50 126.01 -44.85 -106.39
C LYS A 50 127.01 -43.91 -105.70
N GLU A 51 127.06 -43.90 -104.38
CA GLU A 51 128.01 -43.08 -103.61
C GLU A 51 129.45 -43.57 -103.77
N LEU A 52 129.69 -44.88 -103.83
CA LEU A 52 131.01 -45.46 -104.14
C LEU A 52 131.47 -45.17 -105.57
N ASP A 53 130.56 -45.15 -106.55
CA ASP A 53 130.90 -44.83 -107.94
C ASP A 53 131.11 -43.31 -108.13
N ASN A 54 130.34 -42.47 -107.43
CA ASN A 54 130.63 -41.03 -107.31
C ASN A 54 132.02 -40.77 -106.68
N LEU A 55 132.39 -41.52 -105.64
CA LEU A 55 133.72 -41.45 -105.01
C LEU A 55 134.82 -41.83 -106.01
N GLN A 56 134.59 -42.83 -106.87
CA GLN A 56 135.54 -43.20 -107.92
C GLN A 56 135.76 -42.05 -108.90
N GLU A 57 134.69 -41.43 -109.42
CA GLU A 57 134.79 -40.28 -110.32
C GLU A 57 135.52 -39.11 -109.63
N PHE A 58 135.15 -38.81 -108.38
CA PHE A 58 135.77 -37.76 -107.58
C PHE A 58 137.28 -37.98 -107.39
N VAL A 59 137.70 -39.19 -106.97
CA VAL A 59 139.11 -39.52 -106.77
C VAL A 59 139.90 -39.44 -108.07
N VAL A 60 139.39 -40.01 -109.18
CA VAL A 60 140.05 -39.94 -110.49
C VAL A 60 140.21 -38.49 -110.94
N LYS A 61 139.17 -37.66 -110.77
CA LYS A 61 139.20 -36.24 -111.11
C LYS A 61 140.22 -35.46 -110.28
N LYS A 62 140.27 -35.66 -108.95
CA LYS A 62 141.21 -34.95 -108.08
C LYS A 62 142.66 -35.36 -108.30
N VAL A 63 142.91 -36.62 -108.65
CA VAL A 63 144.25 -37.09 -109.04
C VAL A 63 144.70 -36.51 -110.38
N ALA A 64 143.76 -36.30 -111.33
CA ALA A 64 144.06 -35.56 -112.55
C ALA A 64 144.36 -34.07 -112.25
N GLU A 65 143.57 -33.42 -111.39
CA GLU A 65 143.84 -32.04 -110.94
C GLU A 65 145.21 -31.90 -110.26
N LYS A 66 145.60 -32.85 -109.39
CA LYS A 66 146.94 -32.89 -108.77
C LYS A 66 148.06 -33.06 -109.80
N LYS A 67 147.97 -34.05 -110.69
CA LYS A 67 149.01 -34.28 -111.72
C LYS A 67 149.19 -33.09 -112.66
N VAL A 68 148.10 -32.41 -113.04
CA VAL A 68 148.19 -31.18 -113.86
C VAL A 68 148.87 -30.03 -113.09
N ALA A 69 148.79 -30.00 -111.76
CA ALA A 69 149.55 -29.06 -110.93
C ALA A 69 151.04 -29.43 -110.82
N GLU A 70 151.38 -30.71 -110.62
CA GLU A 70 152.75 -31.23 -110.53
C GLU A 70 153.59 -30.90 -111.79
N TYR A 71 153.01 -31.06 -112.99
CA TYR A 71 153.68 -30.69 -114.25
C TYR A 71 153.60 -29.19 -114.61
N GLY A 72 152.95 -28.38 -113.78
CA GLY A 72 152.78 -26.94 -114.00
C GLY A 72 153.93 -26.11 -113.41
N LEU A 73 154.76 -25.50 -114.26
CA LEU A 73 155.98 -24.72 -113.95
C LEU A 73 155.81 -23.43 -113.08
N ASN A 74 154.80 -23.34 -112.21
CA ASN A 74 154.40 -22.12 -111.50
C ASN A 74 154.35 -22.25 -109.97
N GLY A 75 154.78 -23.37 -109.36
CA GLY A 75 154.97 -23.48 -107.91
C GLY A 75 153.71 -23.29 -107.06
N LYS A 76 152.53 -23.62 -107.59
CA LYS A 76 151.22 -23.49 -106.90
C LYS A 76 150.70 -24.79 -106.28
N GLU A 77 151.53 -25.83 -106.28
CA GLU A 77 151.22 -27.21 -105.86
C GLU A 77 150.58 -27.28 -104.47
N GLU A 78 151.21 -26.70 -103.44
CA GLU A 78 150.71 -26.71 -102.06
C GLU A 78 149.29 -26.14 -101.92
N LYS A 79 148.95 -25.06 -102.65
CA LYS A 79 147.61 -24.45 -102.63
C LYS A 79 146.56 -25.28 -103.38
N ILE A 80 147.00 -26.19 -104.25
CA ILE A 80 146.11 -27.12 -104.95
C ILE A 80 145.94 -28.39 -104.11
N GLU A 81 146.98 -28.85 -103.40
CA GLU A 81 146.84 -29.88 -102.36
C GLU A 81 145.84 -29.47 -101.27
N GLU A 82 145.97 -28.26 -100.72
CA GLU A 82 145.04 -27.71 -99.70
C GLU A 82 143.60 -27.70 -100.21
N ARG A 83 143.36 -27.24 -101.45
CA ARG A 83 142.02 -27.22 -102.04
C ARG A 83 141.47 -28.64 -102.23
N ILE A 84 142.28 -29.57 -102.75
CA ILE A 84 141.87 -30.97 -102.94
C ILE A 84 141.54 -31.61 -101.58
N LEU A 85 142.31 -31.35 -100.53
CA LEU A 85 142.02 -31.82 -99.17
C LEU A 85 140.70 -31.26 -98.63
N GLU A 86 140.44 -29.96 -98.77
CA GLU A 86 139.16 -29.36 -98.38
C GLU A 86 137.97 -29.94 -99.16
N GLU A 87 138.10 -30.05 -100.48
CA GLU A 87 137.06 -30.59 -101.35
C GLU A 87 136.80 -32.08 -101.04
N THR A 88 137.85 -32.83 -100.66
CA THR A 88 137.71 -34.25 -100.26
C THR A 88 137.03 -34.38 -98.90
N LYS A 89 137.36 -33.54 -97.91
CA LYS A 89 136.62 -33.50 -96.63
C LYS A 89 135.14 -33.22 -96.85
N LYS A 90 134.82 -32.15 -97.60
CA LYS A 90 133.44 -31.76 -97.96
C LYS A 90 132.72 -32.84 -98.78
N PHE A 91 133.42 -33.62 -99.58
CA PHE A 91 132.83 -34.78 -100.27
C PHE A 91 132.50 -35.92 -99.29
N LEU A 92 133.43 -36.30 -98.40
CA LEU A 92 133.20 -37.33 -97.38
C LEU A 92 132.08 -36.95 -96.40
N GLU A 93 131.96 -35.67 -96.05
CA GLU A 93 130.84 -35.10 -95.29
C GLU A 93 129.47 -35.38 -95.93
N THR A 94 129.39 -35.52 -97.27
CA THR A 94 128.12 -35.80 -97.98
C THR A 94 127.79 -37.29 -98.11
N LEU A 95 128.73 -38.20 -97.86
CA LEU A 95 128.48 -39.65 -97.95
C LEU A 95 127.54 -40.12 -96.83
N SER A 96 126.69 -41.12 -97.11
CA SER A 96 125.88 -41.78 -96.08
C SER A 96 126.74 -42.48 -95.02
N ALA A 97 126.16 -42.74 -93.84
CA ALA A 97 126.86 -43.47 -92.78
C ALA A 97 127.22 -44.90 -93.21
N ASP A 98 126.34 -45.53 -93.99
CA ASP A 98 126.50 -46.90 -94.48
C ASP A 98 127.56 -46.99 -95.58
N THR A 99 127.69 -46.00 -96.47
CA THR A 99 128.83 -45.92 -97.42
C THR A 99 130.17 -45.74 -96.70
N LEU A 100 130.23 -44.90 -95.66
CA LEU A 100 131.45 -44.81 -94.84
C LEU A 100 131.73 -46.13 -94.12
N GLY A 101 130.69 -46.83 -93.64
CA GLY A 101 130.81 -48.16 -93.04
C GLY A 101 131.36 -49.22 -94.02
N GLU A 102 130.85 -49.24 -95.26
CA GLU A 102 131.35 -50.14 -96.31
C GLU A 102 132.79 -49.81 -96.67
N LEU A 103 133.15 -48.53 -96.80
CA LEU A 103 134.53 -48.10 -97.03
C LEU A 103 135.46 -48.54 -95.89
N VAL A 104 135.09 -48.33 -94.63
CA VAL A 104 135.85 -48.83 -93.46
C VAL A 104 136.00 -50.34 -93.49
N SER A 105 134.97 -51.06 -93.95
CA SER A 105 135.02 -52.50 -94.03
C SER A 105 136.13 -53.00 -94.95
N HIS A 106 136.45 -52.26 -96.02
CA HIS A 106 137.58 -52.55 -96.90
C HIS A 106 138.96 -52.39 -96.24
N MET A 107 139.05 -51.81 -95.03
CA MET A 107 140.29 -51.69 -94.25
C MET A 107 140.57 -52.94 -93.38
N ASP A 108 139.60 -53.85 -93.27
CA ASP A 108 139.72 -55.09 -92.50
C ASP A 108 140.61 -56.09 -93.25
N ASN A 109 141.82 -56.35 -92.73
CA ASN A 109 142.76 -57.28 -93.34
C ASN A 109 142.35 -58.76 -93.21
N GLY A 110 141.26 -59.06 -92.51
CA GLY A 110 140.59 -60.37 -92.50
C GLY A 110 139.60 -60.59 -93.65
N ARG A 111 139.27 -59.56 -94.45
CA ARG A 111 138.28 -59.70 -95.54
C ARG A 111 138.83 -60.31 -96.82
N PHE A 112 137.93 -61.02 -97.52
CA PHE A 112 138.19 -61.59 -98.83
C PHE A 112 138.19 -60.48 -99.91
N GLY A 113 139.38 -59.99 -100.21
CA GLY A 113 139.62 -58.95 -101.23
C GLY A 113 140.77 -58.03 -100.85
N TYR A 114 141.03 -57.83 -99.56
CA TYR A 114 142.14 -57.03 -99.05
C TYR A 114 143.51 -57.47 -99.63
N PRO A 115 144.41 -56.55 -100.04
CA PRO A 115 144.28 -55.09 -100.08
C PRO A 115 143.81 -54.55 -101.45
N TYR A 116 143.12 -55.36 -102.26
CA TYR A 116 142.71 -55.02 -103.63
C TYR A 116 141.29 -54.41 -103.73
N GLU A 117 140.61 -54.22 -102.59
CA GLU A 117 139.26 -53.65 -102.52
C GLU A 117 139.22 -52.15 -102.89
N LYS A 118 138.01 -51.64 -103.15
CA LYS A 118 137.77 -50.30 -103.72
C LYS A 118 138.52 -49.20 -102.95
N LEU A 119 138.45 -49.18 -101.61
CA LEU A 119 139.11 -48.13 -100.81
C LEU A 119 140.64 -48.15 -100.93
N HIS A 120 141.29 -49.31 -100.87
CA HIS A 120 142.74 -49.37 -100.99
C HIS A 120 143.21 -48.98 -102.39
N THR A 121 142.46 -49.38 -103.43
CA THR A 121 142.68 -48.92 -104.81
C THR A 121 142.55 -47.40 -104.92
N TYR A 122 141.44 -46.83 -104.42
CA TYR A 122 141.21 -45.38 -104.45
C TYR A 122 142.24 -44.61 -103.62
N SER A 123 142.61 -45.08 -102.44
CA SER A 123 143.61 -44.42 -101.58
C SER A 123 145.03 -44.52 -102.14
N SER A 124 145.37 -45.60 -102.86
CA SER A 124 146.65 -45.72 -103.57
C SER A 124 146.73 -44.78 -104.77
N VAL A 125 145.64 -44.67 -105.53
CA VAL A 125 145.53 -43.75 -106.69
C VAL A 125 145.47 -42.28 -106.24
N PHE A 126 144.75 -41.98 -105.15
CA PHE A 126 144.67 -40.66 -104.50
C PHE A 126 146.02 -40.23 -103.90
N GLY A 127 146.80 -41.20 -103.41
CA GLY A 127 148.11 -40.97 -102.80
C GLY A 127 147.99 -40.32 -101.42
N THR A 128 148.97 -39.48 -101.10
CA THR A 128 148.99 -38.67 -99.87
C THR A 128 149.23 -37.20 -100.18
N TYR A 129 148.71 -36.34 -99.30
CA TYR A 129 148.81 -34.88 -99.34
C TYR A 129 149.38 -34.39 -98.02
N ARG A 130 150.01 -33.21 -97.98
CA ARG A 130 150.57 -32.63 -96.76
C ARG A 130 149.48 -32.41 -95.69
N ASN A 131 149.72 -32.81 -94.44
CA ASN A 131 148.81 -32.41 -93.35
C ASN A 131 149.14 -30.98 -92.88
N ASN A 132 148.26 -30.04 -93.17
CA ASN A 132 148.40 -28.64 -92.75
C ASN A 132 147.66 -28.32 -91.43
N ASP A 133 146.99 -29.31 -90.80
CA ASP A 133 146.40 -29.15 -89.47
C ASP A 133 147.49 -29.27 -88.37
N LYS A 134 147.88 -28.12 -87.82
CA LYS A 134 148.90 -28.00 -86.76
C LYS A 134 148.52 -28.70 -85.44
N ASN A 135 147.26 -29.06 -85.25
CA ASN A 135 146.81 -29.74 -84.04
C ASN A 135 147.03 -31.26 -84.13
N ASP A 136 146.98 -31.84 -85.33
CA ASP A 136 147.30 -33.25 -85.58
C ASP A 136 148.77 -33.46 -85.92
N TRP A 137 149.61 -33.26 -84.90
CA TRP A 137 151.05 -33.55 -84.94
C TRP A 137 151.40 -35.03 -85.16
N LYS A 138 150.41 -35.94 -85.15
CA LYS A 138 150.63 -37.39 -85.30
C LYS A 138 150.64 -37.83 -86.76
N GLN A 139 150.10 -37.04 -87.68
CA GLN A 139 150.05 -37.34 -89.11
C GLN A 139 150.75 -36.24 -89.90
N ASN A 140 151.91 -36.54 -90.51
CA ASN A 140 152.60 -35.58 -91.40
C ASN A 140 151.96 -35.49 -92.80
N SER A 141 151.22 -36.51 -93.22
CA SER A 141 150.47 -36.55 -94.47
C SER A 141 149.13 -37.27 -94.29
N LEU A 142 148.17 -36.94 -95.15
CA LEU A 142 146.82 -37.49 -95.15
C LEU A 142 146.60 -38.33 -96.41
N SER A 143 146.15 -39.58 -96.23
CA SER A 143 145.63 -40.44 -97.29
C SER A 143 144.09 -40.37 -97.34
N LEU A 144 143.45 -40.95 -98.36
CA LEU A 144 141.98 -41.05 -98.40
C LEU A 144 141.45 -41.85 -97.19
N ILE A 145 142.16 -42.91 -96.78
CA ILE A 145 141.88 -43.66 -95.55
C ILE A 145 141.96 -42.75 -94.31
N SER A 146 142.99 -41.91 -94.20
CA SER A 146 143.17 -40.97 -93.08
C SER A 146 142.01 -39.96 -93.00
N LEU A 147 141.48 -39.51 -94.14
CA LEU A 147 140.35 -38.57 -94.20
C LEU A 147 139.02 -39.24 -93.84
N ILE A 148 138.81 -40.49 -94.26
CA ILE A 148 137.63 -41.28 -93.90
C ILE A 148 137.59 -41.53 -92.39
N ILE A 149 138.70 -41.93 -91.76
CA ILE A 149 138.79 -42.08 -90.30
C ILE A 149 138.38 -40.78 -89.58
N LYS A 150 138.93 -39.63 -89.99
CA LYS A 150 138.64 -38.33 -89.37
C LYS A 150 137.17 -37.91 -89.51
N GLU A 151 136.52 -38.21 -90.62
CA GLU A 151 135.08 -37.94 -90.78
C GLU A 151 134.20 -38.89 -89.94
N ILE A 152 134.65 -40.11 -89.69
CA ILE A 152 133.96 -41.03 -88.77
C ILE A 152 134.11 -40.56 -87.32
N GLU A 153 135.32 -40.17 -86.91
CA GLU A 153 135.58 -39.55 -85.60
C GLU A 153 134.72 -38.29 -85.41
N ASN A 154 134.62 -37.43 -86.44
CA ASN A 154 133.73 -36.27 -86.46
C ASN A 154 132.25 -36.67 -86.22
N ARG A 155 131.73 -37.64 -86.98
CA ARG A 155 130.35 -38.14 -86.83
C ARG A 155 130.07 -38.78 -85.48
N VAL A 156 131.01 -39.53 -84.92
CA VAL A 156 130.89 -40.11 -83.56
C VAL A 156 130.77 -39.00 -82.52
N ASN A 157 131.67 -38.01 -82.54
CA ASN A 157 131.63 -36.87 -81.63
C ASN A 157 130.34 -36.03 -81.78
N GLN A 158 129.87 -35.80 -83.00
CA GLN A 158 128.59 -35.12 -83.25
C GLN A 158 127.41 -35.92 -82.68
N ASN A 159 127.39 -37.25 -82.86
CA ASN A 159 126.31 -38.10 -82.35
C ASN A 159 126.33 -38.25 -80.82
N GLU A 160 127.50 -38.22 -80.17
CA GLU A 160 127.56 -38.12 -78.71
C GLU A 160 126.97 -36.81 -78.20
N ASN A 161 127.25 -35.68 -78.85
CA ASN A 161 126.73 -34.39 -78.44
C ASN A 161 125.21 -34.29 -78.68
N ARG A 162 124.71 -34.78 -79.83
CA ARG A 162 123.26 -34.96 -80.07
C ARG A 162 122.61 -35.87 -79.03
N LYS A 163 123.29 -36.93 -78.58
CA LYS A 163 122.78 -37.83 -77.52
C LYS A 163 122.67 -37.11 -76.17
N LYS A 164 123.62 -36.24 -75.81
CA LYS A 164 123.53 -35.40 -74.59
C LYS A 164 122.34 -34.43 -74.69
N GLU A 165 122.23 -33.70 -75.80
CA GLU A 165 121.12 -32.78 -76.07
C GLU A 165 119.74 -33.47 -76.05
N LEU A 166 119.64 -34.69 -76.60
CA LEU A 166 118.42 -35.51 -76.55
C LEU A 166 118.07 -35.98 -75.13
N LEU A 167 119.05 -36.33 -74.30
CA LEU A 167 118.83 -36.69 -72.91
C LEU A 167 118.34 -35.47 -72.09
N GLU A 168 118.97 -34.31 -72.28
CA GLU A 168 118.58 -33.04 -71.66
C GLU A 168 117.14 -32.65 -72.03
N LYS A 169 116.81 -32.67 -73.33
CA LYS A 169 115.45 -32.38 -73.82
C LYS A 169 114.42 -33.42 -73.39
N THR A 170 114.80 -34.69 -73.26
CA THR A 170 113.90 -35.71 -72.72
C THR A 170 113.60 -35.45 -71.25
N ALA A 171 114.59 -35.07 -70.44
CA ALA A 171 114.38 -34.71 -69.04
C ALA A 171 113.55 -33.42 -68.88
N GLU A 172 113.72 -32.43 -69.77
CA GLU A 172 112.86 -31.23 -69.81
C GLU A 172 111.41 -31.61 -70.14
N VAL A 173 111.16 -32.44 -71.16
CA VAL A 173 109.83 -32.93 -71.51
C VAL A 173 109.19 -33.72 -70.35
N GLU A 174 109.97 -34.52 -69.62
CA GLU A 174 109.48 -35.26 -68.44
C GLU A 174 109.05 -34.30 -67.31
N GLN A 175 109.82 -33.24 -67.05
CA GLN A 175 109.44 -32.19 -66.09
C GLN A 175 108.22 -31.38 -66.54
N LEU A 176 108.09 -31.10 -67.84
CA LEU A 176 106.94 -30.40 -68.41
C LEU A 176 105.64 -31.21 -68.26
N LYS A 177 105.67 -32.54 -68.54
CA LYS A 177 104.54 -33.44 -68.24
C LYS A 177 104.17 -33.41 -66.76
N GLY A 178 105.16 -33.45 -65.86
CA GLY A 178 104.92 -33.35 -64.42
C GLY A 178 104.10 -32.10 -64.07
N ARG A 179 104.59 -30.92 -64.50
CA ARG A 179 103.92 -29.63 -64.34
C ARG A 179 102.53 -29.59 -64.99
N GLU A 180 102.36 -30.16 -66.17
CA GLU A 180 101.08 -30.27 -66.86
C GLU A 180 100.04 -31.04 -66.01
N THR A 181 100.42 -32.20 -65.45
CA THR A 181 99.50 -32.96 -64.58
C THR A 181 99.18 -32.25 -63.27
N ASP A 182 100.08 -31.41 -62.73
CA ASP A 182 99.81 -30.64 -61.51
C ASP A 182 98.92 -29.42 -61.79
N LEU A 183 99.15 -28.72 -62.91
CA LEU A 183 98.26 -27.66 -63.40
C LEU A 183 96.86 -28.18 -63.73
N GLU A 184 96.73 -29.41 -64.25
CA GLU A 184 95.41 -30.00 -64.51
C GLU A 184 94.67 -30.39 -63.22
N LYS A 185 95.37 -30.88 -62.18
CA LYS A 185 94.82 -31.07 -60.83
C LYS A 185 94.36 -29.74 -60.22
N GLU A 186 95.16 -28.68 -60.36
CA GLU A 186 94.82 -27.34 -59.87
C GLU A 186 93.61 -26.75 -60.60
N LYS A 187 93.58 -26.84 -61.93
CA LYS A 187 92.45 -26.45 -62.77
C LYS A 187 91.17 -27.17 -62.37
N SER A 188 91.20 -28.48 -62.10
CA SER A 188 90.03 -29.24 -61.62
C SER A 188 89.49 -28.67 -60.31
N LYS A 189 90.37 -28.39 -59.33
CA LYS A 189 89.99 -27.78 -58.04
C LYS A 189 89.37 -26.39 -58.25
N LEU A 190 89.93 -25.58 -59.14
CA LEU A 190 89.40 -24.25 -59.46
C LEU A 190 88.03 -24.32 -60.18
N GLU A 191 87.82 -25.29 -61.06
CA GLU A 191 86.51 -25.54 -61.69
C GLU A 191 85.45 -25.96 -60.66
N ASP A 192 85.79 -26.83 -59.71
CA ASP A 192 84.85 -27.26 -58.66
C ASP A 192 84.54 -26.15 -57.65
N LEU A 193 85.54 -25.37 -57.23
CA LEU A 193 85.33 -24.16 -56.43
C LEU A 193 84.46 -23.12 -57.16
N ALA A 194 84.64 -22.95 -58.47
CA ALA A 194 83.80 -22.06 -59.28
C ALA A 194 82.35 -22.58 -59.41
N ARG A 195 82.14 -23.89 -59.46
CA ARG A 195 80.79 -24.51 -59.41
C ARG A 195 80.14 -24.28 -58.05
N GLU A 196 80.87 -24.49 -56.94
CA GLU A 196 80.36 -24.30 -55.59
C GLU A 196 79.99 -22.83 -55.31
N ALA A 197 80.88 -21.90 -55.68
CA ALA A 197 80.63 -20.45 -55.56
C ALA A 197 79.40 -20.02 -56.36
N LYS A 198 79.21 -20.58 -57.57
CA LYS A 198 78.02 -20.32 -58.38
C LYS A 198 76.74 -20.86 -57.74
N ILE A 199 76.76 -22.05 -57.16
CA ILE A 199 75.60 -22.63 -56.45
C ILE A 199 75.23 -21.77 -55.23
N LYS A 200 76.22 -21.34 -54.44
CA LYS A 200 76.03 -20.43 -53.30
C LYS A 200 75.42 -19.10 -53.73
N SER A 201 75.95 -18.47 -54.78
CA SER A 201 75.41 -17.23 -55.35
C SER A 201 73.96 -17.40 -55.85
N GLN A 202 73.64 -18.51 -56.52
CA GLN A 202 72.27 -18.80 -56.97
C GLN A 202 71.30 -19.12 -55.84
N GLN A 203 71.78 -19.53 -54.66
CA GLN A 203 70.92 -19.67 -53.49
C GLN A 203 70.68 -18.31 -52.83
N GLN A 204 71.74 -17.52 -52.63
CA GLN A 204 71.63 -16.14 -52.12
C GLN A 204 70.72 -15.25 -52.98
N GLU A 205 70.69 -15.43 -54.30
CA GLU A 205 69.77 -14.73 -55.22
C GLU A 205 68.29 -15.08 -54.96
N LYS A 206 67.98 -16.34 -54.60
CA LYS A 206 66.62 -16.74 -54.20
C LYS A 206 66.27 -16.24 -52.81
N ASP A 207 67.20 -16.34 -51.86
CA ASP A 207 66.99 -15.94 -50.47
C ASP A 207 66.75 -14.42 -50.40
N LEU A 208 67.52 -13.64 -51.16
CA LEU A 208 67.32 -12.21 -51.35
C LEU A 208 65.93 -11.91 -51.93
N LYS A 209 65.52 -12.63 -52.99
CA LYS A 209 64.18 -12.44 -53.56
C LYS A 209 63.08 -12.78 -52.55
N SER A 210 63.19 -13.89 -51.81
CA SER A 210 62.19 -14.25 -50.80
C SER A 210 62.08 -13.19 -49.68
N ALA A 211 63.18 -12.50 -49.37
CA ALA A 211 63.17 -11.37 -48.43
C ALA A 211 62.56 -10.09 -49.03
N GLN A 212 62.71 -9.87 -50.35
CA GLN A 212 62.03 -8.79 -51.07
C GLN A 212 60.51 -9.02 -51.14
N ASP A 213 60.09 -10.23 -51.54
CA ASP A 213 58.68 -10.62 -51.61
C ASP A 213 58.00 -10.49 -50.22
N GLN A 214 58.73 -10.77 -49.12
CA GLN A 214 58.27 -10.53 -47.75
C GLN A 214 58.20 -9.04 -47.37
N LEU A 215 59.19 -8.24 -47.75
CA LEU A 215 59.20 -6.79 -47.49
C LEU A 215 58.05 -6.06 -48.20
N GLU A 216 57.72 -6.48 -49.42
CA GLU A 216 56.59 -5.94 -50.20
C GLU A 216 55.25 -6.27 -49.51
N ALA A 217 55.05 -7.53 -49.08
CA ALA A 217 53.88 -7.93 -48.31
C ALA A 217 53.76 -7.20 -46.95
N TYR A 218 54.87 -6.94 -46.26
CA TYR A 218 54.86 -6.12 -45.04
C TYR A 218 54.51 -4.65 -45.34
N ALA A 219 55.00 -4.09 -46.45
CA ALA A 219 54.68 -2.73 -46.87
C ALA A 219 53.17 -2.58 -47.18
N GLU A 220 52.59 -3.48 -47.97
CA GLU A 220 51.14 -3.53 -48.23
C GLU A 220 50.33 -3.67 -46.92
N SER A 221 50.77 -4.54 -46.01
CA SER A 221 50.10 -4.71 -44.71
C SER A 221 50.17 -3.44 -43.85
N THR A 222 51.28 -2.69 -43.87
CA THR A 222 51.37 -1.42 -43.14
C THR A 222 50.58 -0.29 -43.80
N GLU A 223 50.49 -0.24 -45.13
CA GLU A 223 49.64 0.72 -45.83
C GLU A 223 48.15 0.48 -45.51
N ASN A 224 47.71 -0.79 -45.53
CA ASN A 224 46.33 -1.14 -45.19
C ASN A 224 46.00 -0.88 -43.71
N LEU A 225 46.92 -1.18 -42.78
CA LEU A 225 46.76 -0.79 -41.37
C LEU A 225 46.69 0.75 -41.20
N SER A 226 47.51 1.50 -41.94
CA SER A 226 47.50 2.97 -41.87
C SER A 226 46.22 3.59 -42.42
N LYS A 227 45.58 2.97 -43.42
CA LYS A 227 44.24 3.35 -43.90
C LYS A 227 43.18 3.06 -42.84
N GLN A 228 43.18 1.85 -42.29
CA GLN A 228 42.23 1.46 -41.24
C GLN A 228 42.34 2.37 -39.99
N ILE A 229 43.53 2.82 -39.64
CA ILE A 229 43.73 3.80 -38.55
C ILE A 229 43.14 5.17 -38.91
N LEU A 230 43.31 5.65 -40.15
CA LEU A 230 42.68 6.88 -40.63
C LEU A 230 41.15 6.78 -40.63
N ASP A 231 40.59 5.70 -41.18
CA ASP A 231 39.15 5.44 -41.20
C ASP A 231 38.58 5.43 -39.76
N GLN A 232 39.31 4.83 -38.81
CA GLN A 232 38.95 4.81 -37.39
C GLN A 232 39.11 6.17 -36.70
N ASP A 233 40.12 6.98 -37.05
CA ASP A 233 40.24 8.34 -36.51
C ASP A 233 39.12 9.24 -37.03
N GLU A 234 38.72 9.11 -38.31
CA GLU A 234 37.54 9.79 -38.86
C GLU A 234 36.25 9.37 -38.14
N GLU A 235 35.99 8.07 -37.98
CA GLU A 235 34.86 7.55 -37.19
C GLU A 235 34.87 8.08 -35.74
N ASN A 236 36.04 8.05 -35.09
CA ASN A 236 36.21 8.58 -33.73
C ASN A 236 36.01 10.11 -33.65
N THR A 237 36.27 10.87 -34.70
CA THR A 237 35.92 12.31 -34.73
C THR A 237 34.43 12.53 -34.87
N GLY A 238 33.76 11.81 -35.79
CA GLY A 238 32.30 11.85 -35.95
C GLY A 238 31.56 11.50 -34.66
N LEU A 239 31.94 10.39 -34.01
CA LEU A 239 31.38 9.97 -32.73
C LEU A 239 31.61 11.00 -31.60
N LYS A 240 32.74 11.73 -31.60
CA LYS A 240 32.99 12.83 -30.64
C LYS A 240 32.09 14.04 -30.91
N GLU A 241 31.74 14.32 -32.15
CA GLU A 241 30.81 15.40 -32.49
C GLU A 241 29.35 15.02 -32.18
N GLU A 242 28.94 13.78 -32.47
CA GLU A 242 27.63 13.27 -32.05
C GLU A 242 27.49 13.23 -30.52
N LEU A 243 28.55 12.83 -29.79
CA LEU A 243 28.55 12.82 -28.33
C LEU A 243 28.49 14.25 -27.75
N LYS A 244 29.18 15.23 -28.37
CA LYS A 244 29.00 16.65 -28.01
C LYS A 244 27.57 17.13 -28.26
N LYS A 245 26.99 16.80 -29.42
CA LYS A 245 25.64 17.23 -29.82
C LYS A 245 24.57 16.62 -28.90
N THR A 246 24.63 15.32 -28.65
CA THR A 246 23.71 14.62 -27.73
C THR A 246 23.90 15.09 -26.28
N LYS A 247 25.12 15.39 -25.84
CA LYS A 247 25.36 16.02 -24.52
C LYS A 247 24.69 17.39 -24.44
N ALA A 248 24.91 18.29 -25.40
CA ALA A 248 24.27 19.60 -25.43
C ALA A 248 22.73 19.51 -25.51
N GLU A 249 22.18 18.58 -26.29
CA GLU A 249 20.74 18.29 -26.33
C GLU A 249 20.21 17.75 -24.99
N SER A 250 21.01 16.98 -24.25
CA SER A 250 20.63 16.48 -22.92
C SER A 250 20.69 17.58 -21.87
N GLU A 251 21.69 18.46 -21.92
CA GLU A 251 21.84 19.62 -21.02
C GLU A 251 20.72 20.63 -21.23
N ALA A 252 20.35 20.92 -22.48
CA ALA A 252 19.20 21.78 -22.79
C ALA A 252 17.85 21.18 -22.32
N LYS A 253 17.69 19.85 -22.41
CA LYS A 253 16.51 19.15 -21.84
C LYS A 253 16.52 19.16 -20.31
N LEU A 254 17.69 19.11 -19.67
CA LEU A 254 17.83 19.17 -18.22
C LEU A 254 17.43 20.56 -17.70
N ALA A 255 17.99 21.64 -18.29
CA ALA A 255 17.61 23.00 -17.95
C ALA A 255 16.10 23.28 -18.16
N SER A 256 15.51 22.77 -19.24
CA SER A 256 14.07 22.87 -19.50
C SER A 256 13.20 22.06 -18.51
N LEU A 257 13.75 21.02 -17.88
CA LEU A 257 13.07 20.28 -16.82
C LEU A 257 13.26 20.94 -15.44
N GLU A 258 14.40 21.58 -15.20
CA GLU A 258 14.68 22.38 -14.00
C GLU A 258 13.78 23.63 -13.97
N GLU A 259 13.70 24.38 -15.07
CA GLU A 259 12.81 25.54 -15.23
C GLU A 259 11.33 25.17 -14.97
N ARG A 260 10.85 24.08 -15.54
CA ARG A 260 9.47 23.58 -15.31
C ARG A 260 9.26 23.04 -13.89
N LEU A 261 10.31 22.64 -13.18
CA LEU A 261 10.25 22.22 -11.78
C LEU A 261 10.24 23.42 -10.84
N GLU A 262 10.94 24.51 -11.17
CA GLU A 262 10.78 25.80 -10.49
C GLU A 262 9.38 26.39 -10.72
N GLU A 263 8.85 26.38 -11.96
CA GLU A 263 7.45 26.78 -12.23
C GLU A 263 6.46 25.95 -11.40
N ALA A 264 6.57 24.62 -11.43
CA ALA A 264 5.65 23.73 -10.72
C ALA A 264 5.78 23.81 -9.19
N THR A 265 6.98 24.09 -8.64
CA THR A 265 7.12 24.32 -7.20
C THR A 265 6.57 25.69 -6.79
N LEU A 266 6.74 26.73 -7.61
CA LEU A 266 6.11 28.04 -7.39
C LEU A 266 4.58 27.96 -7.46
N GLU A 267 4.01 27.26 -8.44
CA GLU A 267 2.56 26.99 -8.52
C GLU A 267 2.07 26.23 -7.27
N PHE A 268 2.81 25.20 -6.82
CA PHE A 268 2.46 24.43 -5.63
C PHE A 268 2.53 25.27 -4.34
N GLU A 269 3.55 26.12 -4.18
CA GLU A 269 3.65 27.03 -3.03
C GLU A 269 2.56 28.09 -3.03
N ASN A 270 2.20 28.65 -4.20
CA ASN A 270 1.09 29.58 -4.33
C ASN A 270 -0.25 28.91 -4.00
N ALA A 271 -0.53 27.75 -4.58
CA ALA A 271 -1.75 26.99 -4.31
C ALA A 271 -1.85 26.55 -2.83
N ARG A 272 -0.72 26.23 -2.20
CA ARG A 272 -0.66 25.97 -0.75
C ARG A 272 -0.95 27.24 0.05
N GLN A 273 -0.38 28.39 -0.30
CA GLN A 273 -0.68 29.66 0.39
C GLN A 273 -2.15 30.07 0.22
N GLU A 274 -2.79 29.78 -0.90
CA GLU A 274 -4.23 29.97 -1.08
C GLU A 274 -5.05 28.98 -0.23
N TYR A 275 -4.64 27.71 -0.17
CA TYR A 275 -5.26 26.72 0.72
C TYR A 275 -5.16 27.11 2.20
N ASP A 276 -3.97 27.51 2.66
CA ASP A 276 -3.71 27.92 4.04
C ASP A 276 -4.52 29.20 4.40
N LYS A 277 -4.74 30.13 3.45
CA LYS A 277 -5.65 31.29 3.60
C LYS A 277 -7.11 30.86 3.70
N LEU A 278 -7.60 30.05 2.76
CA LEU A 278 -8.99 29.56 2.75
C LEU A 278 -9.32 28.74 4.00
N LEU A 279 -8.36 27.97 4.51
CA LEU A 279 -8.47 27.25 5.78
C LEU A 279 -8.61 28.23 6.96
N ALA A 280 -7.78 29.28 7.02
CA ALA A 280 -7.89 30.31 8.06
C ALA A 280 -9.19 31.13 7.96
N GLU A 281 -9.69 31.40 6.76
CA GLU A 281 -10.98 32.05 6.52
C GLU A 281 -12.16 31.17 7.00
N GLU A 282 -12.18 29.88 6.64
CA GLU A 282 -13.21 28.95 7.15
C GLU A 282 -13.06 28.67 8.66
N GLU A 283 -11.86 28.68 9.24
CA GLU A 283 -11.69 28.61 10.69
C GLU A 283 -12.21 29.88 11.40
N SER A 284 -11.97 31.07 10.85
CA SER A 284 -12.54 32.32 11.38
C SER A 284 -14.06 32.32 11.26
N ARG A 285 -14.59 31.98 10.09
CA ARG A 285 -16.02 31.86 9.81
C ARG A 285 -16.69 30.83 10.72
N LYS A 286 -16.03 29.71 11.01
CA LYS A 286 -16.51 28.70 11.95
C LYS A 286 -16.51 29.22 13.39
N GLN A 287 -15.53 30.03 13.80
CA GLN A 287 -15.56 30.68 15.12
C GLN A 287 -16.67 31.73 15.22
N GLU A 288 -16.91 32.49 14.16
CA GLU A 288 -18.04 33.43 14.05
C GLU A 288 -19.38 32.69 14.12
N LEU A 289 -19.57 31.63 13.34
CA LEU A 289 -20.76 30.79 13.38
C LEU A 289 -20.94 30.08 14.74
N MET A 290 -19.88 29.70 15.45
CA MET A 290 -20.01 29.16 16.81
C MET A 290 -20.48 30.24 17.79
N LYS A 291 -19.94 31.46 17.73
CA LYS A 291 -20.43 32.60 18.53
C LYS A 291 -21.88 32.93 18.20
N GLU A 292 -22.24 33.00 16.93
CA GLU A 292 -23.62 33.22 16.49
C GLU A 292 -24.56 32.11 17.01
N ASN A 293 -24.11 30.86 17.07
CA ASN A 293 -24.89 29.77 17.68
C ASN A 293 -24.94 29.84 19.22
N GLU A 294 -23.93 30.38 19.89
CA GLU A 294 -23.96 30.64 21.34
C GLU A 294 -24.91 31.82 21.66
N ASP A 295 -24.79 32.93 20.93
CA ASP A 295 -25.68 34.09 21.00
C ASP A 295 -27.14 33.69 20.67
N LEU A 296 -27.38 32.92 19.59
CA LEU A 296 -28.72 32.42 19.25
C LEU A 296 -29.27 31.47 20.31
N LYS A 297 -28.43 30.69 20.97
CA LYS A 297 -28.82 29.79 22.06
C LYS A 297 -29.16 30.56 23.35
N GLU A 298 -28.44 31.65 23.65
CA GLU A 298 -28.79 32.55 24.77
C GLU A 298 -30.06 33.35 24.45
N ASN A 299 -30.22 33.85 23.23
CA ASN A 299 -31.46 34.48 22.74
C ASN A 299 -32.64 33.49 22.75
N LEU A 300 -32.43 32.22 22.43
CA LEU A 300 -33.48 31.19 22.51
C LEU A 300 -33.80 30.84 23.96
N ALA A 301 -32.81 30.69 24.84
CA ALA A 301 -33.03 30.44 26.26
C ALA A 301 -33.77 31.61 26.95
N THR A 302 -33.44 32.86 26.60
CA THR A 302 -34.17 34.04 27.09
C THR A 302 -35.56 34.17 26.46
N ALA A 303 -35.74 33.82 25.17
CA ALA A 303 -37.07 33.71 24.58
C ALA A 303 -37.92 32.60 25.25
N GLU A 304 -37.31 31.48 25.66
CA GLU A 304 -37.98 30.43 26.42
C GLU A 304 -38.33 30.88 27.84
N THR A 305 -37.49 31.65 28.54
CA THR A 305 -37.87 32.20 29.85
C THR A 305 -38.98 33.25 29.72
N PHE A 306 -38.91 34.15 28.72
CA PHE A 306 -40.00 35.09 28.43
C PHE A 306 -41.30 34.38 28.03
N PHE A 307 -41.24 33.32 27.23
CA PHE A 307 -42.40 32.52 26.84
C PHE A 307 -43.01 31.81 28.05
N ASN A 308 -42.20 31.18 28.90
CA ASN A 308 -42.69 30.52 30.12
C ASN A 308 -43.24 31.53 31.13
N GLU A 309 -42.62 32.70 31.31
CA GLU A 309 -43.18 33.80 32.10
C GLU A 309 -44.52 34.29 31.53
N ALA A 310 -44.61 34.47 30.21
CA ALA A 310 -45.85 34.87 29.55
C ALA A 310 -46.94 33.79 29.70
N ARG A 311 -46.57 32.50 29.65
CA ARG A 311 -47.49 31.37 29.88
C ARG A 311 -47.98 31.32 31.33
N VAL A 312 -47.11 31.53 32.32
CA VAL A 312 -47.49 31.62 33.74
C VAL A 312 -48.38 32.83 34.00
N LYS A 313 -48.09 33.98 33.37
CA LYS A 313 -48.94 35.18 33.43
C LYS A 313 -50.30 34.96 32.75
N LEU A 314 -50.34 34.18 31.66
CA LEU A 314 -51.56 33.79 30.97
C LEU A 314 -52.39 32.80 31.83
N GLU A 315 -51.78 31.74 32.37
CA GLU A 315 -52.45 30.79 33.27
C GLU A 315 -53.01 31.49 34.51
N ALA A 316 -52.26 32.45 35.08
CA ALA A 316 -52.74 33.30 36.18
C ALA A 316 -53.90 34.22 35.76
N ALA A 317 -53.86 34.80 34.56
CA ALA A 317 -54.93 35.66 34.05
C ALA A 317 -56.19 34.85 33.66
N GLU A 318 -56.05 33.65 33.10
CA GLU A 318 -57.17 32.74 32.83
C GLU A 318 -57.80 32.22 34.13
N LYS A 319 -56.98 31.93 35.15
CA LYS A 319 -57.49 31.59 36.48
C LYS A 319 -58.23 32.78 37.12
N ALA A 320 -57.64 33.97 37.14
CA ALA A 320 -58.31 35.18 37.66
C ALA A 320 -59.61 35.50 36.89
N LYS A 321 -59.65 35.23 35.57
CA LYS A 321 -60.86 35.34 34.75
C LYS A 321 -61.91 34.27 35.08
N ALA A 322 -61.51 33.06 35.45
CA ALA A 322 -62.41 32.00 35.91
C ALA A 322 -62.97 32.30 37.31
N ASP A 323 -62.12 32.81 38.21
CA ASP A 323 -62.51 33.27 39.55
C ASP A 323 -63.50 34.45 39.44
N LEU A 324 -63.19 35.48 38.63
CA LEU A 324 -64.11 36.59 38.32
C LEU A 324 -65.40 36.13 37.62
N ALA A 325 -65.36 35.10 36.78
CA ALA A 325 -66.57 34.53 36.18
C ALA A 325 -67.44 33.83 37.24
N SER A 326 -66.83 33.16 38.24
CA SER A 326 -67.57 32.58 39.36
C SER A 326 -68.17 33.66 40.27
N GLU A 327 -67.44 34.76 40.53
CA GLU A 327 -67.97 35.91 41.26
C GLU A 327 -69.09 36.62 40.49
N LEU A 328 -68.99 36.72 39.17
CA LEU A 328 -70.02 37.34 38.32
C LEU A 328 -71.30 36.48 38.23
N GLU A 329 -71.20 35.15 38.20
CA GLU A 329 -72.38 34.28 38.30
C GLU A 329 -72.99 34.26 39.71
N LYS A 330 -72.18 34.38 40.78
CA LYS A 330 -72.70 34.61 42.14
C LYS A 330 -73.44 35.94 42.23
N ALA A 331 -72.83 37.04 41.79
CA ALA A 331 -73.44 38.37 41.81
C ALA A 331 -74.74 38.44 40.99
N LYS A 332 -74.88 37.64 39.91
CA LYS A 332 -76.16 37.45 39.20
C LYS A 332 -77.19 36.68 40.01
N ALA A 333 -76.78 35.62 40.73
CA ALA A 333 -77.68 34.88 41.61
C ALA A 333 -78.16 35.76 42.78
N ASP A 334 -77.24 36.50 43.41
CA ASP A 334 -77.52 37.45 44.48
C ASP A 334 -78.46 38.58 43.98
N LEU A 335 -78.23 39.10 42.76
CA LEU A 335 -79.12 40.09 42.12
C LEU A 335 -80.52 39.51 41.87
N ALA A 336 -80.62 38.30 41.32
CA ALA A 336 -81.89 37.64 41.07
C ALA A 336 -82.64 37.31 42.38
N GLU A 337 -81.94 37.00 43.47
CA GLU A 337 -82.52 36.83 44.80
C GLU A 337 -83.03 38.16 45.37
N VAL A 338 -82.33 39.27 45.13
CA VAL A 338 -82.78 40.62 45.50
C VAL A 338 -83.99 41.08 44.67
N GLU A 339 -83.99 40.84 43.36
CA GLU A 339 -85.14 41.13 42.48
C GLU A 339 -86.38 40.31 42.85
N ALA A 340 -86.20 39.02 43.21
CA ALA A 340 -87.27 38.18 43.72
C ALA A 340 -87.84 38.72 45.05
N LYS A 341 -86.98 39.10 46.00
CA LYS A 341 -87.40 39.70 47.29
C LYS A 341 -88.08 41.06 47.10
N LEU A 342 -87.67 41.84 46.12
CA LEU A 342 -88.32 43.11 45.78
C LEU A 342 -89.74 42.89 45.25
N ALA A 343 -89.91 41.94 44.32
CA ALA A 343 -91.20 41.57 43.76
C ALA A 343 -92.15 40.90 44.78
N GLU A 344 -91.61 40.29 45.84
CA GLU A 344 -92.39 39.79 46.98
C GLU A 344 -92.75 40.91 47.97
N ALA A 345 -91.83 41.85 48.23
CA ALA A 345 -92.10 43.04 49.05
C ALA A 345 -93.19 43.94 48.45
N ASP A 346 -93.22 44.16 47.13
CA ASP A 346 -94.28 44.93 46.47
C ASP A 346 -95.66 44.26 46.58
N LYS A 347 -95.74 42.91 46.59
CA LYS A 347 -97.00 42.20 46.88
C LYS A 347 -97.44 42.40 48.32
N VAL A 348 -96.53 42.25 49.28
CA VAL A 348 -96.81 42.48 50.71
C VAL A 348 -97.25 43.93 50.96
N LYS A 349 -96.67 44.90 50.24
CA LYS A 349 -97.09 46.30 50.28
C LYS A 349 -98.54 46.48 49.81
N VAL A 350 -98.94 45.90 48.67
CA VAL A 350 -100.33 45.99 48.18
C VAL A 350 -101.32 45.32 49.13
N GLU A 351 -100.96 44.18 49.74
CA GLU A 351 -101.79 43.58 50.80
C GLU A 351 -101.89 44.47 52.06
N LEU A 352 -100.82 45.16 52.45
CA LEU A 352 -100.82 46.06 53.60
C LEU A 352 -101.63 47.33 53.32
N GLU A 353 -101.53 47.92 52.13
CA GLU A 353 -102.35 49.08 51.73
C GLU A 353 -103.84 48.71 51.72
N ALA A 354 -104.21 47.50 51.28
CA ALA A 354 -105.57 46.99 51.39
C ALA A 354 -106.02 46.75 52.85
N LYS A 355 -105.17 46.16 53.69
CA LYS A 355 -105.47 45.93 55.13
C LYS A 355 -105.56 47.24 55.93
N VAL A 356 -104.77 48.26 55.58
CA VAL A 356 -104.87 49.59 56.20
C VAL A 356 -106.21 50.23 55.87
N ALA A 357 -106.70 50.12 54.63
CA ALA A 357 -108.01 50.66 54.24
C ALA A 357 -109.16 50.03 55.05
N THR A 358 -109.20 48.69 55.17
CA THR A 358 -110.24 48.02 55.98
C THR A 358 -110.13 48.35 57.45
N LEU A 359 -108.91 48.39 58.01
CA LEU A 359 -108.69 48.78 59.41
C LEU A 359 -109.07 50.24 59.69
N THR A 360 -109.04 51.14 58.70
CA THR A 360 -109.54 52.52 58.89
C THR A 360 -111.06 52.63 58.88
N GLU A 361 -111.79 51.74 58.19
CA GLU A 361 -113.25 51.67 58.31
C GLU A 361 -113.65 51.05 59.66
N GLU A 362 -113.06 49.90 60.02
CA GLU A 362 -113.28 49.24 61.32
C GLU A 362 -112.97 50.17 62.52
N LEU A 363 -111.97 51.06 62.40
CA LEU A 363 -111.58 51.98 63.46
C LEU A 363 -112.55 53.16 63.65
N GLU A 364 -113.25 53.63 62.60
CA GLU A 364 -114.32 54.62 62.77
C GLU A 364 -115.63 53.98 63.27
N GLU A 365 -115.96 52.76 62.84
CA GLU A 365 -117.07 52.01 63.45
C GLU A 365 -116.82 51.75 64.95
N ALA A 366 -115.60 51.33 65.31
CA ALA A 366 -115.19 51.13 66.70
C ALA A 366 -115.19 52.42 67.53
N LYS A 367 -114.90 53.60 66.96
CA LYS A 367 -115.06 54.90 67.64
C LYS A 367 -116.52 55.23 67.91
N VAL A 368 -117.40 55.06 66.93
CA VAL A 368 -118.84 55.32 67.07
C VAL A 368 -119.49 54.37 68.09
N GLU A 369 -118.97 53.15 68.23
CA GLU A 369 -119.37 52.23 69.31
C GLU A 369 -118.71 52.57 70.66
N ALA A 370 -117.47 53.06 70.68
CA ALA A 370 -116.81 53.54 71.90
C ALA A 370 -117.54 54.75 72.51
N GLU A 371 -117.91 55.77 71.73
CA GLU A 371 -118.68 56.93 72.23
C GLU A 371 -120.05 56.49 72.83
N LYS A 372 -120.71 55.50 72.22
CA LYS A 372 -121.95 54.88 72.74
C LYS A 372 -121.74 54.10 74.03
N LEU A 373 -120.56 53.51 74.24
CA LEU A 373 -120.22 52.78 75.46
C LEU A 373 -119.78 53.75 76.57
N GLU A 374 -119.01 54.78 76.26
CA GLU A 374 -118.57 55.82 77.20
C GLU A 374 -119.77 56.57 77.79
N ALA A 375 -120.75 56.96 76.95
CA ALA A 375 -122.01 57.54 77.42
C ALA A 375 -122.84 56.59 78.33
N LYS A 376 -122.76 55.27 78.13
CA LYS A 376 -123.40 54.28 79.02
C LYS A 376 -122.63 54.09 80.33
N VAL A 377 -121.30 54.12 80.27
CA VAL A 377 -120.43 54.03 81.45
C VAL A 377 -120.62 55.25 82.34
N GLU A 378 -120.79 56.46 81.80
CA GLU A 378 -121.02 57.67 82.61
C GLU A 378 -122.39 57.66 83.33
N VAL A 379 -123.41 57.00 82.77
CA VAL A 379 -124.70 56.77 83.43
C VAL A 379 -124.56 55.72 84.53
N LEU A 380 -124.04 54.53 84.19
CA LEU A 380 -123.86 53.43 85.14
C LEU A 380 -122.93 53.81 86.31
N ALA A 381 -121.92 54.65 86.08
CA ALA A 381 -121.01 55.12 87.13
C ALA A 381 -121.71 55.99 88.19
N LYS A 382 -122.79 56.70 87.82
CA LYS A 382 -123.59 57.51 88.77
C LYS A 382 -124.51 56.61 89.59
N GLU A 383 -125.23 55.69 88.95
CA GLU A 383 -126.09 54.70 89.63
C GLU A 383 -125.30 53.82 90.61
N LEU A 384 -124.10 53.37 90.23
CA LEU A 384 -123.22 52.55 91.08
C LEU A 384 -122.59 53.35 92.24
N ALA A 385 -122.56 54.68 92.16
CA ALA A 385 -122.12 55.54 93.27
C ALA A 385 -123.22 55.68 94.34
N GLU A 386 -124.46 55.92 93.93
CA GLU A 386 -125.62 56.02 94.85
C GLU A 386 -125.86 54.69 95.59
N VAL A 387 -125.88 53.57 94.87
CA VAL A 387 -126.08 52.22 95.47
C VAL A 387 -124.96 51.83 96.45
N LYS A 388 -123.75 52.37 96.28
CA LYS A 388 -122.67 52.19 97.28
C LYS A 388 -122.90 53.01 98.54
N ALA A 389 -123.36 54.25 98.43
CA ALA A 389 -123.64 55.10 99.57
C ALA A 389 -124.77 54.52 100.45
N GLU A 390 -125.85 54.03 99.85
CA GLU A 390 -126.92 53.34 100.60
C GLU A 390 -126.41 52.06 101.29
N LYS A 391 -125.56 51.27 100.61
CA LYS A 391 -125.01 50.04 101.16
C LYS A 391 -124.11 50.28 102.38
N GLU A 392 -123.26 51.30 102.34
CA GLU A 392 -122.38 51.63 103.47
C GLU A 392 -123.18 52.18 104.67
N ALA A 393 -124.23 52.97 104.43
CA ALA A 393 -125.13 53.44 105.47
C ALA A 393 -125.86 52.27 106.18
N LEU A 394 -126.47 51.36 105.41
CA LEU A 394 -127.17 50.19 105.96
C LEU A 394 -126.24 49.22 106.71
N GLN A 395 -125.00 49.03 106.24
CA GLN A 395 -124.03 48.17 106.91
C GLN A 395 -123.65 48.72 108.29
N ALA A 396 -123.44 50.03 108.41
CA ALA A 396 -123.10 50.67 109.68
C ALA A 396 -124.23 50.55 110.74
N GLU A 397 -125.49 50.57 110.31
CA GLU A 397 -126.64 50.39 111.20
C GLU A 397 -126.84 48.92 111.63
N ILE A 398 -126.63 47.97 110.71
CA ILE A 398 -126.66 46.52 110.99
C ILE A 398 -125.62 46.12 112.04
N ASP A 399 -124.39 46.62 111.94
CA ASP A 399 -123.33 46.23 112.88
C ASP A 399 -123.52 46.84 114.27
N LYS A 400 -124.16 48.01 114.36
CA LYS A 400 -124.58 48.62 115.63
C LYS A 400 -125.65 47.78 116.34
N LEU A 401 -126.66 47.29 115.61
CA LEU A 401 -127.71 46.42 116.13
C LEU A 401 -127.20 45.05 116.61
N LYS A 402 -126.07 44.55 116.10
CA LYS A 402 -125.41 43.34 116.61
C LYS A 402 -124.74 43.58 117.96
N GLU A 403 -124.11 44.74 118.14
CA GLU A 403 -123.36 45.07 119.36
C GLU A 403 -124.26 45.29 120.59
N GLU A 404 -125.53 45.65 120.38
CA GLU A 404 -126.55 45.73 121.43
C GLU A 404 -127.10 44.34 121.77
N HIS A 405 -127.52 43.54 120.78
CA HIS A 405 -128.00 42.17 121.01
C HIS A 405 -126.97 41.26 121.72
N GLN A 406 -125.68 41.38 121.40
CA GLN A 406 -124.67 40.55 122.06
C GLN A 406 -124.59 40.81 123.57
N LYS A 407 -124.74 42.06 124.01
CA LYS A 407 -124.75 42.43 125.44
C LYS A 407 -125.96 41.86 126.18
N GLU A 408 -127.10 41.74 125.51
CA GLU A 408 -128.32 41.16 126.07
C GLU A 408 -128.26 39.62 126.12
N ILE A 409 -127.66 38.99 125.10
CA ILE A 409 -127.35 37.55 125.08
C ILE A 409 -126.41 37.17 126.24
N ASP A 410 -125.36 37.96 126.48
CA ASP A 410 -124.41 37.71 127.56
C ASP A 410 -125.07 37.84 128.95
N ALA A 411 -126.01 38.77 129.11
CA ALA A 411 -126.81 38.91 130.33
C ALA A 411 -127.77 37.71 130.57
N LEU A 412 -128.42 37.22 129.52
CA LEU A 412 -129.29 36.03 129.59
C LEU A 412 -128.49 34.75 129.92
N ASN A 413 -127.30 34.60 129.35
CA ASN A 413 -126.41 33.46 129.61
C ASN A 413 -125.94 33.42 131.08
N ALA A 414 -125.72 34.57 131.71
CA ALA A 414 -125.39 34.63 133.14
C ALA A 414 -126.52 34.08 134.04
N ILE A 415 -127.78 34.38 133.70
CA ILE A 415 -128.97 33.90 134.44
C ILE A 415 -129.20 32.39 134.20
N LEU A 416 -128.97 31.90 132.97
CA LEU A 416 -129.03 30.48 132.65
C LEU A 416 -127.98 29.67 133.43
N ALA A 417 -126.73 30.15 133.51
CA ALA A 417 -125.67 29.49 134.27
C ALA A 417 -125.95 29.40 135.79
N GLU A 418 -126.80 30.28 136.33
CA GLU A 418 -127.27 30.22 137.72
C GLU A 418 -128.42 29.21 137.90
N LYS A 419 -129.30 29.08 136.90
CA LYS A 419 -130.35 28.04 136.84
C LYS A 419 -129.78 26.64 136.69
N ASP A 420 -128.77 26.45 135.84
CA ASP A 420 -128.12 25.14 135.61
C ASP A 420 -127.43 24.60 136.88
N LYS A 421 -126.94 25.47 137.76
CA LYS A 421 -126.44 25.07 139.09
C LYS A 421 -127.55 24.52 139.99
N LEU A 422 -128.74 25.11 139.92
CA LEU A 422 -129.90 24.64 140.68
C LEU A 422 -130.42 23.30 140.15
N ILE A 423 -130.45 23.14 138.82
CA ILE A 423 -130.84 21.89 138.15
C ILE A 423 -129.89 20.75 138.54
N LYS A 424 -128.56 20.96 138.49
CA LYS A 424 -127.58 19.93 138.88
C LYS A 424 -127.74 19.45 140.33
N GLY A 425 -128.14 20.32 141.26
CA GLY A 425 -128.44 19.91 142.63
C GLY A 425 -129.62 18.94 142.74
N LEU A 426 -130.62 19.05 141.84
CA LEU A 426 -131.75 18.12 141.76
C LEU A 426 -131.40 16.85 140.96
N GLU A 427 -130.55 16.96 139.94
CA GLU A 427 -130.03 15.81 139.18
C GLU A 427 -129.21 14.86 140.07
N GLU A 428 -128.46 15.37 141.05
CA GLU A 428 -127.74 14.54 142.03
C GLU A 428 -128.66 13.77 143.02
N GLU A 429 -129.88 14.26 143.26
CA GLU A 429 -130.89 13.49 144.01
C GLU A 429 -131.54 12.41 143.13
N VAL A 430 -131.89 12.73 141.88
CA VAL A 430 -132.51 11.78 140.94
C VAL A 430 -131.52 10.69 140.48
N ALA A 431 -130.23 11.00 140.35
CA ALA A 431 -129.20 10.02 139.98
C ALA A 431 -129.12 8.83 140.96
N LYS A 432 -129.32 9.08 142.27
CA LYS A 432 -129.35 8.02 143.30
C LYS A 432 -130.54 7.06 143.12
N ALA A 433 -131.71 7.58 142.72
CA ALA A 433 -132.86 6.74 142.38
C ALA A 433 -132.63 5.95 141.07
N LYS A 434 -131.76 6.45 140.18
CA LYS A 434 -131.41 5.77 138.93
C LYS A 434 -130.43 4.60 139.13
N GLU A 435 -129.48 4.74 140.05
CA GLU A 435 -128.56 3.67 140.49
C GLU A 435 -129.31 2.46 141.09
N GLU A 436 -130.47 2.70 141.72
CA GLU A 436 -131.37 1.65 142.23
C GLU A 436 -132.08 0.87 141.10
N ALA A 437 -132.24 1.47 139.91
CA ALA A 437 -132.96 0.89 138.78
C ALA A 437 -132.06 0.15 137.77
N GLU A 438 -130.84 0.63 137.49
CA GLU A 438 -129.97 0.01 136.46
C GLU A 438 -129.50 -1.41 136.82
N LYS A 439 -129.48 -1.76 138.11
CA LYS A 439 -129.31 -3.15 138.60
C LYS A 439 -130.35 -4.15 138.08
N ASN A 440 -131.50 -3.69 137.60
CA ASN A 440 -132.70 -4.53 137.48
C ASN A 440 -132.98 -5.09 136.06
N ALA A 441 -132.27 -4.62 135.03
CA ALA A 441 -132.57 -4.95 133.62
C ALA A 441 -131.37 -5.42 132.78
N GLN A 442 -130.18 -5.55 133.38
CA GLN A 442 -128.92 -5.89 132.70
C GLN A 442 -128.89 -7.28 132.04
N MET A 443 -129.94 -8.11 132.22
CA MET A 443 -130.07 -9.46 131.66
C MET A 443 -130.59 -9.51 130.21
N SER A 444 -131.25 -8.45 129.71
CA SER A 444 -131.99 -8.56 128.43
C SER A 444 -131.12 -8.60 127.17
N ALA A 445 -129.85 -8.18 127.26
CA ALA A 445 -128.93 -8.14 126.10
C ALA A 445 -128.12 -9.44 125.91
N GLU A 446 -127.98 -10.26 126.96
CA GLU A 446 -127.27 -11.55 126.89
C GLU A 446 -128.17 -12.68 126.35
N GLU A 447 -129.48 -12.55 126.53
CA GLU A 447 -130.46 -13.58 126.20
C GLU A 447 -130.99 -13.43 124.77
N LYS A 448 -130.70 -14.43 123.94
CA LYS A 448 -131.38 -14.74 122.65
C LYS A 448 -131.09 -13.78 121.47
N ALA A 449 -129.89 -13.59 120.91
CA ALA A 449 -128.54 -14.21 121.02
C ALA A 449 -128.42 -15.75 120.87
N LYS A 450 -129.53 -16.47 120.72
CA LYS A 450 -129.64 -17.92 121.08
C LYS A 450 -130.86 -18.62 120.48
N LEU A 451 -131.68 -17.91 119.71
CA LEU A 451 -132.84 -18.41 118.98
C LEU A 451 -132.85 -17.79 117.57
N GLN A 452 -132.23 -18.36 116.52
CA GLN A 452 -131.21 -19.42 116.31
C GLN A 452 -131.36 -19.77 114.81
N LYS A 453 -130.32 -19.70 113.95
CA LYS A 453 -129.32 -20.76 113.72
C LYS A 453 -129.88 -22.13 113.27
N GLU A 454 -131.21 -22.28 113.20
CA GLU A 454 -131.89 -23.58 113.04
C GLU A 454 -133.05 -23.56 112.01
N LEU A 455 -133.56 -22.39 111.59
CA LEU A 455 -134.48 -22.33 110.44
C LEU A 455 -133.75 -22.36 109.08
N ASP A 456 -132.44 -22.11 109.07
CA ASP A 456 -131.57 -22.06 107.87
C ASP A 456 -131.55 -23.35 107.05
N GLN A 457 -131.91 -24.50 107.64
CA GLN A 457 -131.42 -25.80 107.18
C GLN A 457 -132.49 -26.74 106.56
N ALA A 458 -133.78 -26.36 106.54
CA ALA A 458 -134.86 -27.37 106.54
C ALA A 458 -135.84 -27.43 105.34
N LYS A 459 -136.05 -26.37 104.55
CA LYS A 459 -137.28 -26.22 103.70
C LYS A 459 -137.10 -26.15 102.18
N LYS A 460 -135.98 -26.65 101.62
CA LYS A 460 -135.91 -26.90 100.15
C LYS A 460 -135.21 -28.19 99.70
N ASP A 461 -134.45 -28.87 100.56
CA ASP A 461 -133.95 -30.23 100.30
C ASP A 461 -135.04 -31.33 100.41
N LEU A 462 -136.32 -30.91 100.50
CA LEU A 462 -137.49 -31.77 100.66
C LEU A 462 -138.69 -31.05 100.00
N ALA A 463 -139.37 -31.58 98.97
CA ALA A 463 -139.36 -32.95 98.46
C ALA A 463 -139.66 -33.07 96.94
N ASP A 464 -138.70 -32.79 96.06
CA ASP A 464 -138.66 -33.47 94.73
C ASP A 464 -138.16 -34.93 94.86
N MET A 465 -137.63 -35.27 96.03
CA MET A 465 -137.79 -36.62 96.59
C MET A 465 -139.22 -36.79 97.13
N LEU A 466 -140.25 -36.67 96.26
CA LEU A 466 -141.69 -36.70 96.60
C LEU A 466 -142.07 -37.92 97.47
N ASN A 467 -141.38 -39.03 97.24
CA ASN A 467 -141.24 -40.12 98.19
C ASN A 467 -139.86 -39.96 98.84
N LYS A 468 -139.77 -39.41 100.05
CA LYS A 468 -140.55 -39.87 101.21
C LYS A 468 -141.54 -38.84 101.76
N MET A 469 -142.80 -39.28 101.81
CA MET A 469 -143.75 -38.95 102.89
C MET A 469 -143.04 -39.01 104.27
N PRO A 470 -143.33 -38.16 105.28
CA PRO A 470 -144.47 -37.25 105.38
C PRO A 470 -144.13 -35.80 105.83
N ASN A 471 -145.19 -35.03 106.12
CA ASN A 471 -145.25 -33.81 106.94
C ASN A 471 -144.70 -32.50 106.32
N LYS A 472 -145.43 -31.37 106.28
CA LYS A 472 -146.33 -30.65 107.25
C LYS A 472 -145.54 -29.61 108.08
N VAL A 473 -146.25 -28.63 108.65
CA VAL A 473 -145.81 -27.57 109.59
C VAL A 473 -145.14 -26.41 108.82
N GLU A 474 -145.79 -25.24 108.66
CA GLU A 474 -145.95 -24.17 109.69
C GLU A 474 -144.59 -23.74 110.29
N PRO A 475 -144.54 -22.80 111.26
CA PRO A 475 -145.41 -21.65 111.55
C PRO A 475 -144.82 -20.37 110.90
N HIS A 476 -145.34 -19.13 110.98
CA HIS A 476 -145.77 -18.32 112.15
C HIS A 476 -144.65 -18.17 113.21
N THR A 477 -144.53 -17.09 114.00
CA THR A 477 -145.41 -15.95 114.25
C THR A 477 -144.62 -14.76 114.81
N GLY A 478 -145.20 -13.56 114.73
CA GLY A 478 -144.99 -12.51 115.74
C GLY A 478 -143.83 -11.51 115.48
N GLY A 479 -143.96 -10.25 115.89
CA GLY A 479 -145.18 -9.64 116.43
C GLY A 479 -145.01 -8.23 117.00
N THR A 480 -146.11 -7.47 116.92
CA THR A 480 -146.72 -6.71 118.04
C THR A 480 -145.78 -5.97 119.00
N ALA A 481 -145.74 -4.64 118.94
CA ALA A 481 -146.65 -3.73 119.69
C ALA A 481 -146.01 -3.28 121.02
N GLN A 482 -145.73 -1.99 121.27
CA GLN A 482 -146.63 -0.83 121.42
C GLN A 482 -147.12 -0.62 122.87
N ALA A 483 -146.53 0.40 123.51
CA ALA A 483 -147.03 1.18 124.65
C ALA A 483 -146.42 2.60 124.49
N GLY A 484 -146.95 3.73 125.00
CA GLY A 484 -147.93 3.92 126.08
C GLY A 484 -147.21 4.23 127.41
N GLN A 485 -147.59 5.23 128.21
CA GLN A 485 -148.60 6.28 128.06
C GLN A 485 -148.48 7.31 129.23
N ASN A 486 -149.01 8.54 129.06
CA ASN A 486 -149.40 9.48 130.16
C ASN A 486 -148.24 10.08 131.02
N ASN A 487 -148.42 11.10 131.88
CA ASN A 487 -149.63 11.80 132.37
C ASN A 487 -149.47 13.36 132.49
N ALA A 488 -150.49 14.10 132.96
CA ALA A 488 -150.62 15.56 132.84
C ALA A 488 -151.19 16.28 134.10
N ALA A 489 -150.89 17.57 134.32
CA ALA A 489 -151.61 18.46 135.26
C ALA A 489 -151.42 20.00 135.04
N ALA A 490 -152.55 20.75 134.99
CA ALA A 490 -152.80 22.16 135.45
C ALA A 490 -151.96 23.37 134.91
N ASN A 491 -152.47 24.62 134.70
CA ASN A 491 -153.84 25.20 134.72
C ASN A 491 -153.97 26.60 134.00
N ASN A 492 -155.15 26.92 133.44
CA ASN A 492 -155.84 28.24 133.23
C ASN A 492 -155.32 29.43 132.34
N ASN A 493 -156.21 29.88 131.42
CA ASN A 493 -156.57 31.28 130.94
C ASN A 493 -155.59 32.14 130.06
N ALA A 494 -155.97 33.05 129.12
CA ALA A 494 -157.19 33.27 128.27
C ALA A 494 -157.00 34.38 127.12
N GLU A 495 -157.85 34.39 126.06
CA GLU A 495 -158.28 35.49 125.08
C GLU A 495 -157.50 36.03 123.78
N HIS A 496 -158.12 35.89 122.56
CA HIS A 496 -158.32 36.78 121.32
C HIS A 496 -157.31 37.30 120.17
N LEU A 497 -157.38 36.73 118.90
CA LEU A 497 -157.47 37.24 117.43
C LEU A 497 -156.39 38.17 116.63
N PRO A 498 -156.44 38.56 115.27
CA PRO A 498 -156.16 37.88 113.89
C PRO A 498 -155.49 38.63 112.57
N SER A 499 -155.00 37.97 111.41
CA SER A 499 -154.97 38.33 109.85
C SER A 499 -153.68 38.59 108.80
N THR A 500 -153.51 38.06 107.47
CA THR A 500 -152.68 38.43 106.11
C THR A 500 -151.50 37.50 105.38
N GLY A 501 -150.79 37.40 104.12
CA GLY A 501 -150.53 37.89 102.62
C GLY A 501 -149.34 37.25 101.61
N GLU A 502 -149.07 37.48 100.21
CA GLU A 502 -148.01 36.78 99.19
C GLU A 502 -147.62 37.26 97.61
N LYS A 503 -146.44 36.94 96.83
CA LYS A 503 -146.10 36.84 95.22
C LYS A 503 -144.60 36.90 94.47
N ALA A 504 -144.28 36.49 93.12
CA ALA A 504 -142.93 36.57 92.24
C ALA A 504 -142.75 36.15 90.61
N VAL A 505 -141.61 36.38 89.75
CA VAL A 505 -141.21 36.00 88.21
C VAL A 505 -139.69 36.34 87.58
N ASN A 506 -138.97 36.20 86.34
CA ASN A 506 -138.81 35.51 84.90
C ASN A 506 -137.48 35.83 83.87
N PRO A 507 -136.97 35.10 82.73
CA PRO A 507 -135.63 35.24 81.84
C PRO A 507 -135.40 34.92 80.19
N LEU A 508 -134.18 35.04 79.42
CA LEU A 508 -133.73 34.70 77.89
C LEU A 508 -132.15 34.88 77.35
N LEU A 509 -131.36 34.73 76.13
CA LEU A 509 -131.20 34.28 74.60
C LEU A 509 -129.69 34.01 73.83
N VAL A 510 -129.32 34.10 72.44
CA VAL A 510 -128.18 33.44 71.48
C VAL A 510 -127.68 34.14 70.03
N ALA A 511 -126.72 33.95 68.96
CA ALA A 511 -125.33 33.40 68.33
C ALA A 511 -124.99 33.79 66.72
N SER A 512 -124.00 33.56 65.68
CA SER A 512 -122.58 33.03 65.10
C SER A 512 -122.23 33.33 63.48
N GLY A 513 -121.20 33.16 62.48
CA GLY A 513 -119.77 32.65 61.93
C GLY A 513 -119.41 32.92 60.29
N LEU A 514 -118.39 32.66 59.29
CA LEU A 514 -116.97 32.12 58.77
C LEU A 514 -116.54 32.48 57.17
N SER A 515 -115.51 32.22 56.19
CA SER A 515 -114.05 31.74 55.71
C SER A 515 -113.69 31.80 54.05
N LEU A 516 -112.60 31.54 53.12
CA LEU A 516 -111.06 31.29 52.78
C LEU A 516 -110.49 31.11 51.17
N ILE A 517 -109.17 31.21 50.62
CA ILE A 517 -108.59 30.97 49.12
C ILE A 517 -106.97 30.84 48.65
N ILE A 518 -106.41 30.56 47.35
CA ILE A 518 -104.88 30.39 46.82
C ILE A 518 -104.34 30.29 45.22
N GLY A 519 -102.98 30.27 44.70
CA GLY A 519 -102.36 29.99 43.23
C GLY A 519 -100.77 30.15 42.68
N ALA A 520 -100.18 29.71 41.44
CA ALA A 520 -98.68 29.79 40.83
C ALA A 520 -98.14 29.40 39.27
N GLY A 521 -96.82 29.53 38.71
CA GLY A 521 -96.15 29.07 37.31
C GLY A 521 -94.62 29.40 36.69
N ALA A 522 -93.96 28.84 35.53
CA ALA A 522 -92.49 29.08 34.88
C ALA A 522 -91.90 28.54 33.38
N TYR A 523 -90.62 28.80 32.77
CA TYR A 523 -89.96 28.34 31.36
C TYR A 523 -88.35 28.46 30.87
N THR A 524 -87.73 28.06 29.62
CA THR A 524 -86.19 27.97 29.11
C THR A 524 -85.61 27.86 27.53
N TYR A 525 -84.24 27.98 27.06
CA TYR A 525 -83.34 27.33 25.89
C TYR A 525 -82.14 28.02 24.98
N ALA A 526 -81.09 27.28 24.37
CA ALA A 526 -80.24 27.45 23.05
C ALA A 526 -78.61 27.63 22.87
N ALA A 527 -77.88 27.20 21.74
CA ALA A 527 -76.37 27.42 21.35
C ALA A 527 -75.72 26.92 19.92
N LYS A 528 -74.48 27.32 19.36
CA LYS A 528 -73.71 26.74 18.12
C LYS A 528 -72.24 27.23 17.56
N ARG A 529 -71.37 26.31 17.00
CA ARG A 529 -70.24 26.37 15.90
C ARG A 529 -68.93 27.26 16.02
N LYS A 530 -67.78 27.12 15.27
CA LYS A 530 -67.24 26.35 14.07
C LYS A 530 -65.66 26.16 14.11
N LYS A 531 -65.05 25.39 13.17
CA LYS A 531 -63.58 25.15 12.96
C LYS A 531 -62.79 26.33 12.33
N ASN A 532 -61.46 26.34 12.52
CA ASN A 532 -60.49 26.07 11.44
C ASN A 532 -59.47 25.03 11.91
#